data_AF-A0A812Z5F1-F1
#
_entry.id   AF-A0A812Z5F1-F1
#
_cell.length_a   1.000
_cell.length_b   1.000
_cell.length_c   1.000
_cell.angle_alpha   90.00
_cell.angle_beta   90.00
_cell.angle_gamma   90.00
#
_symmetry.space_group_name_H-M   'P 1'
#
loop_
_entity.id
_entity.type
_entity.pdbx_description
1 polymer ?
#
loop_
_entity_poly.entity_id
_entity_poly.type
_entity_poly.pdbx_seq_one_letter_code
_entity_poly.pdbx_strand_id
1 'polypeptide(L)'
;MLVVGCRHLTCCVGAKSACSHRGRRTRQLLTLRAAQFPDALANELSPTQAAYVGDPLFGLHSTSKGRVLQQAIVHTLTSSDDPATVQDAAPGLCVNGSKRAAHQSEFDFMYGGRRVECKGTSLAWSRACRSWRATWANIKFDKACFDDLFLALHTPGQIDVLRHDGTAFVSAQGARTAGLGHVVVVRGSTGLEDAGQACQGMLEKLQKRPNSCQNIGSIRTDSRFIEDLLAKERQNESTSLLSYWYRGVPLSNHSPCSRGLRLEKVAFAVDQMLHPGSTFSRVVPTVDEEEQRHSGGRRGADWVRDRTRVEFKSSMLRWDCNHKLWKVHFTCIKFATPSGLGEADWSIFDELWVGLYSPFGLYVVQYSGTFGRSTNGVATDVIGHDIKVLGPRHEESPHAALEVILRKLNSSGCELLATVTW
;
A
#
# COMPACT_ATOMS: atom_id res chain seq x y z
N MET A 1 -36.41 13.12 57.91
CA MET A 1 -35.87 14.49 57.96
C MET A 1 -34.38 14.39 57.71
N LEU A 2 -33.94 14.65 56.47
CA LEU A 2 -32.55 14.50 56.04
C LEU A 2 -32.12 15.79 55.34
N VAL A 3 -31.05 16.35 55.86
CA VAL A 3 -30.49 17.66 55.54
C VAL A 3 -29.76 17.62 54.21
N VAL A 4 -29.95 18.69 53.44
CA VAL A 4 -29.38 18.98 52.12
C VAL A 4 -27.86 19.19 52.22
N GLY A 5 -27.10 18.43 51.44
CA GLY A 5 -25.66 18.62 51.22
C GLY A 5 -25.39 19.15 49.81
N CYS A 6 -25.07 20.43 49.71
CA CYS A 6 -24.73 21.14 48.47
C CYS A 6 -23.25 20.86 48.13
N ARG A 7 -22.97 20.24 46.97
CA ARG A 7 -21.59 20.06 46.46
C ARG A 7 -21.23 21.18 45.49
N HIS A 8 -20.13 21.87 45.78
CA HIS A 8 -19.49 22.86 44.92
C HIS A 8 -19.02 22.24 43.59
N LEU A 9 -19.47 22.84 42.48
CA LEU A 9 -18.87 22.72 41.16
C LEU A 9 -17.77 23.78 41.03
N THR A 10 -16.51 23.36 41.06
CA THR A 10 -15.38 24.21 40.68
C THR A 10 -15.33 24.32 39.16
N CYS A 11 -15.62 25.52 38.67
CA CYS A 11 -15.54 25.89 37.27
C CYS A 11 -14.06 26.09 36.89
N CYS A 12 -13.46 25.12 36.20
CA CYS A 12 -12.15 25.29 35.57
C CYS A 12 -12.29 26.25 34.38
N VAL A 13 -11.89 27.50 34.58
CA VAL A 13 -11.71 28.49 33.51
C VAL A 13 -10.47 28.10 32.72
N GLY A 14 -10.68 27.37 31.61
CA GLY A 14 -9.62 27.02 30.67
C GLY A 14 -9.04 28.27 30.01
N ALA A 15 -7.72 28.44 30.12
CA ALA A 15 -6.98 29.47 29.41
C ALA A 15 -7.18 29.31 27.90
N LYS A 16 -7.90 30.27 27.29
CA LYS A 16 -7.95 30.41 25.83
C LYS A 16 -6.57 30.82 25.36
N SER A 17 -5.81 29.85 24.85
CA SER A 17 -4.60 30.10 24.09
C SER A 17 -4.92 31.08 22.96
N ALA A 18 -4.29 32.26 23.01
CA ALA A 18 -4.41 33.27 21.99
C ALA A 18 -3.72 32.77 20.71
N CYS A 19 -4.46 32.04 19.87
CA CYS A 19 -4.06 31.79 18.50
C CYS A 19 -4.03 33.12 17.76
N SER A 20 -2.86 33.75 17.74
CA SER A 20 -2.54 34.92 16.91
C SER A 20 -3.07 34.65 15.49
N HIS A 21 -4.11 35.38 15.09
CA HIS A 21 -4.61 35.43 13.72
C HIS A 21 -3.55 36.09 12.84
N ARG A 22 -2.48 35.35 12.51
CA ARG A 22 -1.62 35.72 11.38
C ARG A 22 -2.52 35.68 10.15
N GLY A 23 -2.77 36.85 9.55
CA GLY A 23 -3.54 36.98 8.32
C GLY A 23 -3.10 35.91 7.32
N ARG A 24 -4.03 35.02 6.98
CA ARG A 24 -3.78 33.89 6.08
C ARG A 24 -3.51 34.48 4.71
N ARG A 25 -2.23 34.70 4.35
CA ARG A 25 -1.85 35.02 2.98
C ARG A 25 -2.31 33.84 2.12
N THR A 26 -3.29 34.05 1.27
CA THR A 26 -3.71 33.08 0.26
C THR A 26 -2.49 32.77 -0.58
N ARG A 27 -2.00 31.52 -0.53
CA ARG A 27 -0.89 31.12 -1.39
C ARG A 27 -1.40 31.11 -2.84
N GLN A 28 -0.50 31.45 -3.76
CA GLN A 28 -0.80 31.38 -5.17
C GLN A 28 -0.88 29.91 -5.59
N LEU A 29 -2.02 29.49 -6.16
CA LEU A 29 -2.18 28.17 -6.76
C LEU A 29 -1.26 28.04 -7.98
N LEU A 30 -0.38 27.04 -8.00
CA LEU A 30 0.44 26.74 -9.17
C LEU A 30 -0.31 25.87 -10.18
N THR A 31 -0.28 26.26 -11.45
CA THR A 31 -0.75 25.44 -12.58
C THR A 31 0.44 25.09 -13.45
N LEU A 32 0.78 23.80 -13.52
CA LEU A 32 2.00 23.28 -14.10
C LEU A 32 1.66 22.18 -15.12
N ARG A 33 2.60 21.84 -15.98
CA ARG A 33 2.50 20.75 -16.97
C ARG A 33 3.47 19.63 -16.61
N ALA A 34 3.09 18.39 -16.92
CA ALA A 34 3.93 17.21 -16.73
C ALA A 34 5.30 17.33 -17.41
N ALA A 35 5.35 18.00 -18.58
CA ALA A 35 6.58 18.28 -19.31
C ALA A 35 7.61 19.10 -18.53
N GLN A 36 7.22 19.80 -17.45
CA GLN A 36 8.14 20.52 -16.57
C GLN A 36 8.86 19.60 -15.57
N PHE A 37 8.48 18.32 -15.52
CA PHE A 37 9.05 17.32 -14.61
C PHE A 37 9.61 16.10 -15.37
N PRO A 38 10.44 16.29 -16.40
CA PRO A 38 10.90 15.19 -17.24
C PRO A 38 11.60 14.12 -16.41
N ASP A 39 12.47 14.47 -15.47
CA ASP A 39 13.23 13.51 -14.65
C ASP A 39 12.38 12.79 -13.60
N ALA A 40 11.36 13.48 -13.05
CA ALA A 40 10.46 12.87 -12.07
C ALA A 40 9.54 11.83 -12.74
N LEU A 41 9.19 12.06 -14.01
CA LEU A 41 8.32 11.23 -14.81
C LEU A 41 9.09 10.29 -15.76
N ALA A 42 10.40 10.46 -15.93
CA ALA A 42 11.25 9.68 -16.82
C ALA A 42 11.21 8.20 -16.48
N ASN A 43 11.12 7.32 -17.48
CA ASN A 43 11.09 5.87 -17.29
C ASN A 43 12.45 5.28 -16.86
N GLU A 44 13.12 5.88 -15.86
CA GLU A 44 14.18 5.18 -15.14
C GLU A 44 13.60 3.90 -14.53
N LEU A 45 13.96 2.78 -15.14
CA LEU A 45 13.56 1.47 -14.66
C LEU A 45 14.36 1.21 -13.38
N SER A 46 13.66 1.01 -12.27
CA SER A 46 14.28 0.38 -11.10
C SER A 46 14.87 -0.98 -11.50
N PRO A 47 15.88 -1.51 -10.79
CA PRO A 47 16.43 -2.83 -11.09
C PRO A 47 15.36 -3.92 -11.15
N THR A 48 14.33 -3.83 -10.30
CA THR A 48 13.12 -4.65 -10.42
C THR A 48 12.46 -4.49 -11.79
N GLN A 49 12.09 -3.27 -12.18
CA GLN A 49 11.43 -3.04 -13.47
C GLN A 49 12.27 -3.49 -14.67
N ALA A 50 13.58 -3.28 -14.61
CA ALA A 50 14.52 -3.72 -15.63
C ALA A 50 14.54 -5.25 -15.76
N ALA A 51 14.51 -5.98 -14.64
CA ALA A 51 14.48 -7.44 -14.65
C ALA A 51 13.16 -8.01 -15.22
N TYR A 52 12.04 -7.30 -15.09
CA TYR A 52 10.73 -7.73 -15.62
C TYR A 52 10.38 -7.12 -16.98
N VAL A 53 11.35 -6.58 -17.72
CA VAL A 53 11.06 -6.05 -19.07
C VAL A 53 10.50 -7.19 -19.94
N GLY A 54 9.31 -6.97 -20.50
CA GLY A 54 8.60 -7.96 -21.32
C GLY A 54 7.78 -8.99 -20.53
N ASP A 55 7.90 -9.03 -19.20
CA ASP A 55 7.13 -9.98 -18.39
C ASP A 55 5.65 -9.55 -18.30
N PRO A 56 4.71 -10.43 -18.71
CA PRO A 56 3.32 -10.04 -18.86
C PRO A 56 2.57 -9.91 -17.53
N LEU A 57 3.07 -10.52 -16.45
CA LEU A 57 2.46 -10.41 -15.12
C LEU A 57 2.90 -9.12 -14.44
N PHE A 58 4.10 -8.62 -14.69
CA PHE A 58 4.66 -7.50 -13.94
C PHE A 58 3.77 -6.25 -13.97
N GLY A 59 3.19 -5.93 -15.12
CA GLY A 59 2.29 -4.78 -15.32
C GLY A 59 0.87 -4.93 -14.76
N LEU A 60 0.46 -6.12 -14.31
CA LEU A 60 -0.89 -6.32 -13.78
C LEU A 60 -1.12 -5.57 -12.46
N HIS A 61 -2.36 -5.14 -12.26
CA HIS A 61 -2.83 -4.66 -10.96
C HIS A 61 -2.67 -5.75 -9.89
N SER A 62 -2.34 -5.36 -8.66
CA SER A 62 -2.02 -6.31 -7.57
C SER A 62 -3.12 -7.35 -7.33
N THR A 63 -4.38 -6.95 -7.38
CA THR A 63 -5.54 -7.87 -7.25
C THR A 63 -5.59 -8.90 -8.37
N SER A 64 -5.47 -8.47 -9.63
CA SER A 64 -5.51 -9.36 -10.80
C SER A 64 -4.32 -10.30 -10.81
N LYS A 65 -3.12 -9.77 -10.51
CA LYS A 65 -1.90 -10.56 -10.28
C LYS A 65 -2.11 -11.61 -9.18
N GLY A 66 -2.70 -11.22 -8.05
CA GLY A 66 -3.02 -12.15 -6.96
C GLY A 66 -3.90 -13.31 -7.42
N ARG A 67 -4.95 -13.03 -8.20
CA ARG A 67 -5.80 -14.08 -8.81
C ARG A 67 -5.02 -14.99 -9.75
N VAL A 68 -4.19 -14.43 -10.64
CA VAL A 68 -3.36 -15.24 -11.54
C VAL A 68 -2.40 -16.14 -10.76
N LEU A 69 -1.74 -15.62 -9.73
CA LEU A 69 -0.82 -16.39 -8.89
C LEU A 69 -1.55 -17.48 -8.09
N GLN A 70 -2.76 -17.21 -7.59
CA GLN A 70 -3.60 -18.23 -6.95
C GLN A 70 -3.98 -19.34 -7.95
N GLN A 71 -4.39 -18.99 -9.17
CA GLN A 71 -4.73 -19.97 -10.21
C GLN A 71 -3.49 -20.76 -10.65
N ALA A 72 -2.30 -20.15 -10.68
CA ALA A 72 -1.05 -20.85 -10.91
C ALA A 72 -0.78 -21.91 -9.83
N ILE A 73 -0.99 -21.59 -8.55
CA ILE A 73 -0.88 -22.56 -7.44
C ILE A 73 -1.85 -23.72 -7.65
N VAL A 74 -3.14 -23.42 -7.91
CA VAL A 74 -4.17 -24.45 -8.15
C VAL A 74 -3.75 -25.35 -9.30
N HIS A 75 -3.32 -24.78 -10.43
CA HIS A 75 -2.89 -25.54 -11.60
C HIS A 75 -1.69 -26.44 -11.30
N THR A 76 -0.66 -25.95 -10.60
CA THR A 76 0.49 -26.76 -10.20
C THR A 76 0.07 -27.93 -9.31
N LEU A 77 -0.84 -27.72 -8.35
CA LEU A 77 -1.32 -28.79 -7.47
C LEU A 77 -2.11 -29.86 -8.23
N THR A 78 -3.05 -29.44 -9.09
CA THR A 78 -3.88 -30.38 -9.88
C THR A 78 -3.13 -31.08 -11.00
N SER A 79 -1.92 -30.63 -11.34
CA SER A 79 -1.08 -31.27 -12.35
C SER A 79 -0.06 -32.24 -11.75
N SER A 80 -0.09 -32.47 -10.44
CA SER A 80 0.78 -33.43 -9.75
C SER A 80 0.32 -34.88 -9.96
N ASP A 81 1.21 -35.85 -9.67
CA ASP A 81 0.96 -37.29 -9.89
C ASP A 81 -0.23 -37.87 -9.09
N ASP A 82 -0.65 -37.18 -8.02
CA ASP A 82 -1.83 -37.51 -7.22
C ASP A 82 -2.77 -36.29 -7.11
N PRO A 83 -3.55 -36.00 -8.16
CA PRO A 83 -4.35 -34.79 -8.22
C PRO A 83 -5.54 -34.91 -7.26
N ALA A 84 -5.47 -34.20 -6.15
CA ALA A 84 -6.60 -34.11 -5.24
C ALA A 84 -7.66 -33.11 -5.76
N THR A 85 -8.92 -33.30 -5.34
CA THR A 85 -10.01 -32.39 -5.71
C THR A 85 -9.78 -31.00 -5.12
N VAL A 86 -9.90 -29.98 -5.96
CA VAL A 86 -9.92 -28.56 -5.56
C VAL A 86 -11.38 -28.10 -5.45
N GLN A 87 -11.72 -27.42 -4.36
CA GLN A 87 -13.03 -26.82 -4.15
C GLN A 87 -12.87 -25.40 -3.67
N ASP A 88 -13.72 -24.48 -4.14
CA ASP A 88 -13.73 -23.11 -3.63
C ASP A 88 -14.06 -23.08 -2.13
N ALA A 89 -13.45 -22.14 -1.41
CA ALA A 89 -13.75 -21.97 0.00
C ALA A 89 -15.23 -21.58 0.19
N ALA A 90 -15.91 -22.28 1.09
CA ALA A 90 -17.28 -21.96 1.43
C ALA A 90 -17.35 -20.55 2.04
N PRO A 91 -18.30 -19.69 1.66
CA PRO A 91 -18.44 -18.38 2.26
C PRO A 91 -18.73 -18.52 3.77
N GLY A 92 -17.86 -17.97 4.61
CA GLY A 92 -18.07 -17.98 6.06
C GLY A 92 -19.29 -17.17 6.51
N LEU A 93 -19.65 -17.25 7.79
CA LEU A 93 -20.68 -16.38 8.38
C LEU A 93 -20.04 -15.19 9.12
N CYS A 94 -20.63 -14.02 8.99
CA CYS A 94 -20.35 -12.87 9.83
C CYS A 94 -20.82 -13.16 11.27
N VAL A 95 -20.31 -12.37 12.23
CA VAL A 95 -20.74 -12.46 13.65
C VAL A 95 -22.25 -12.24 13.85
N ASN A 96 -22.92 -11.60 12.89
CA ASN A 96 -24.37 -11.40 12.86
C ASN A 96 -25.13 -12.48 12.05
N GLY A 97 -24.46 -13.57 11.64
CA GLY A 97 -25.06 -14.66 10.85
C GLY A 97 -25.21 -14.39 9.35
N SER A 98 -24.87 -13.20 8.84
CA SER A 98 -24.93 -12.95 7.39
C SER A 98 -23.81 -13.68 6.65
N LYS A 99 -24.07 -14.19 5.45
CA LYS A 99 -23.01 -14.77 4.60
C LYS A 99 -21.94 -13.71 4.29
N ARG A 100 -20.69 -14.06 4.51
CA ARG A 100 -19.53 -13.29 4.06
C ARG A 100 -19.37 -13.45 2.55
N ALA A 101 -18.71 -12.48 1.94
CA ALA A 101 -18.24 -12.67 0.56
C ALA A 101 -17.11 -13.72 0.54
N ALA A 102 -16.95 -14.47 -0.56
CA ALA A 102 -15.93 -15.53 -0.66
C ALA A 102 -14.51 -15.04 -0.31
N HIS A 103 -14.16 -13.80 -0.70
CA HIS A 103 -12.87 -13.17 -0.38
C HIS A 103 -12.65 -12.85 1.12
N GLN A 104 -13.66 -13.08 1.97
CA GLN A 104 -13.59 -12.94 3.42
C GLN A 104 -13.61 -14.30 4.14
N SER A 105 -13.47 -15.39 3.37
CA SER A 105 -13.18 -16.71 3.91
C SER A 105 -11.88 -16.70 4.72
N GLU A 106 -11.74 -17.66 5.62
CA GLU A 106 -10.54 -17.81 6.46
C GLU A 106 -9.36 -18.44 5.71
N PHE A 107 -9.65 -19.06 4.57
CA PHE A 107 -8.72 -19.70 3.64
C PHE A 107 -9.23 -19.51 2.20
N ASP A 108 -8.36 -19.71 1.21
CA ASP A 108 -8.64 -19.40 -0.19
C ASP A 108 -9.37 -20.55 -0.94
N PHE A 109 -9.01 -21.81 -0.69
CA PHE A 109 -9.67 -22.99 -1.28
C PHE A 109 -9.43 -24.27 -0.46
N MET A 110 -10.13 -25.36 -0.80
CA MET A 110 -9.88 -26.70 -0.27
C MET A 110 -9.08 -27.52 -1.29
N TYR A 111 -8.09 -28.29 -0.83
CA TYR A 111 -7.34 -29.26 -1.64
C TYR A 111 -7.26 -30.61 -0.92
N GLY A 112 -7.88 -31.65 -1.49
CA GLY A 112 -7.90 -32.97 -0.85
C GLY A 112 -8.52 -32.98 0.55
N GLY A 113 -9.56 -32.16 0.76
CA GLY A 113 -10.22 -32.02 2.05
C GLY A 113 -9.48 -31.16 3.08
N ARG A 114 -8.35 -30.54 2.70
CA ARG A 114 -7.55 -29.66 3.56
C ARG A 114 -7.78 -28.19 3.19
N ARG A 115 -7.83 -27.31 4.18
CA ARG A 115 -8.01 -25.86 4.00
C ARG A 115 -6.69 -25.22 3.60
N VAL A 116 -6.69 -24.49 2.50
CA VAL A 116 -5.49 -23.91 1.90
C VAL A 116 -5.55 -22.39 1.94
N GLU A 117 -4.54 -21.79 2.56
CA GLU A 117 -4.21 -20.38 2.39
C GLU A 117 -3.16 -20.25 1.29
N CYS A 118 -3.30 -19.27 0.41
CA CYS A 118 -2.33 -18.98 -0.62
C CYS A 118 -1.90 -17.51 -0.61
N LYS A 119 -0.62 -17.27 -0.93
CA LYS A 119 -0.09 -15.92 -1.10
C LYS A 119 0.84 -15.84 -2.30
N GLY A 120 0.64 -14.81 -3.12
CA GLY A 120 1.54 -14.47 -4.21
C GLY A 120 2.41 -13.25 -3.89
N THR A 121 3.66 -13.26 -4.31
CA THR A 121 4.53 -12.07 -4.36
C THR A 121 5.34 -12.05 -5.65
N SER A 122 5.81 -10.87 -6.04
CA SER A 122 6.90 -10.73 -7.01
C SER A 122 8.22 -10.54 -6.29
N LEU A 123 9.31 -11.04 -6.88
CA LEU A 123 10.67 -10.72 -6.48
C LEU A 123 10.94 -9.23 -6.74
N ALA A 124 11.52 -8.52 -5.77
CA ALA A 124 11.80 -7.09 -5.88
C ALA A 124 13.19 -6.72 -5.34
N TRP A 125 13.90 -5.84 -6.04
CA TRP A 125 15.18 -5.30 -5.61
C TRP A 125 14.99 -4.25 -4.51
N SER A 126 15.62 -4.49 -3.36
CA SER A 126 15.72 -3.51 -2.27
C SER A 126 17.00 -2.70 -2.42
N ARG A 127 16.89 -1.41 -2.75
CA ARG A 127 18.05 -0.50 -2.79
C ARG A 127 18.74 -0.36 -1.44
N ALA A 128 17.96 -0.30 -0.35
CA ALA A 128 18.47 -0.15 1.00
C ALA A 128 19.36 -1.32 1.44
N CYS A 129 18.99 -2.54 1.05
CA CYS A 129 19.73 -3.76 1.40
C CYS A 129 20.62 -4.26 0.26
N ARG A 130 20.65 -3.54 -0.88
CA ARG A 130 21.27 -3.97 -2.15
C ARG A 130 21.06 -5.45 -2.45
N SER A 131 19.82 -5.92 -2.34
CA SER A 131 19.49 -7.35 -2.48
C SER A 131 18.06 -7.54 -2.98
N TRP A 132 17.82 -8.66 -3.68
CA TRP A 132 16.48 -9.11 -4.01
C TRP A 132 15.73 -9.60 -2.77
N ARG A 133 14.42 -9.39 -2.75
CA ARG A 133 13.54 -9.74 -1.64
C ARG A 133 12.20 -10.24 -2.17
N ALA A 134 11.68 -11.28 -1.53
CA ALA A 134 10.30 -11.74 -1.66
C ALA A 134 9.57 -11.48 -0.33
N THR A 135 8.32 -11.04 -0.38
CA THR A 135 7.56 -10.71 0.83
C THR A 135 6.10 -11.09 0.68
N TRP A 136 5.70 -12.11 1.42
CA TRP A 136 4.31 -12.49 1.56
C TRP A 136 3.82 -11.92 2.89
N ALA A 137 2.72 -11.19 2.84
CA ALA A 137 2.18 -10.48 4.01
C ALA A 137 0.74 -10.93 4.29
N ASN A 138 0.28 -10.57 5.49
CA ASN A 138 -1.07 -10.83 5.98
C ASN A 138 -1.39 -12.33 6.08
N ILE A 139 -0.44 -13.13 6.59
CA ILE A 139 -0.61 -14.57 6.78
C ILE A 139 -1.02 -14.86 8.22
N LYS A 140 -2.18 -15.47 8.44
CA LYS A 140 -2.64 -15.83 9.78
C LYS A 140 -2.28 -17.28 10.11
N PHE A 141 -1.10 -17.52 10.68
CA PHE A 141 -0.63 -18.88 11.07
C PHE A 141 -1.43 -19.55 12.20
N ASP A 142 -2.63 -19.07 12.50
CA ASP A 142 -3.55 -19.77 13.39
C ASP A 142 -4.00 -21.06 12.68
N LYS A 143 -3.74 -22.21 13.29
CA LYS A 143 -4.16 -23.53 12.77
C LYS A 143 -5.68 -23.64 12.63
N ALA A 144 -6.43 -22.79 13.33
CA ALA A 144 -7.86 -22.67 13.14
C ALA A 144 -8.24 -22.07 11.78
N CYS A 145 -7.35 -21.35 11.08
CA CYS A 145 -7.66 -20.72 9.79
C CYS A 145 -7.40 -21.63 8.59
N PHE A 146 -6.25 -22.32 8.54
CA PHE A 146 -5.89 -23.20 7.42
C PHE A 146 -4.99 -24.37 7.86
N ASP A 147 -4.93 -25.39 7.01
CA ASP A 147 -4.12 -26.60 7.23
C ASP A 147 -2.81 -26.55 6.44
N ASP A 148 -2.81 -25.91 5.27
CA ASP A 148 -1.62 -25.72 4.43
C ASP A 148 -1.48 -24.26 3.94
N LEU A 149 -0.24 -23.82 3.80
CA LEU A 149 0.12 -22.54 3.20
C LEU A 149 0.92 -22.77 1.92
N PHE A 150 0.41 -22.29 0.79
CA PHE A 150 1.14 -22.27 -0.48
C PHE A 150 1.55 -20.85 -0.86
N LEU A 151 2.81 -20.69 -1.25
CA LEU A 151 3.41 -19.43 -1.65
C LEU A 151 3.75 -19.47 -3.14
N ALA A 152 3.22 -18.54 -3.91
CA ALA A 152 3.68 -18.27 -5.27
C ALA A 152 4.76 -17.18 -5.25
N LEU A 153 5.93 -17.51 -5.79
CA LEU A 153 7.02 -16.58 -6.06
C LEU A 153 7.08 -16.30 -7.56
N HIS A 154 6.60 -15.12 -7.97
CA HIS A 154 6.78 -14.63 -9.32
C HIS A 154 8.17 -14.02 -9.47
N THR A 155 8.95 -14.54 -10.40
CA THR A 155 10.24 -14.02 -10.86
C THR A 155 10.18 -13.78 -12.38
N PRO A 156 11.10 -13.01 -12.98
CA PRO A 156 11.05 -12.78 -14.42
C PRO A 156 11.00 -14.09 -15.20
N GLY A 157 9.93 -14.30 -15.97
CA GLY A 157 9.76 -15.50 -16.80
C GLY A 157 9.14 -16.70 -16.09
N GLN A 158 9.04 -16.74 -14.74
CA GLN A 158 8.66 -17.94 -14.00
C GLN A 158 7.83 -17.66 -12.72
N ILE A 159 6.94 -18.59 -12.38
CA ILE A 159 6.23 -18.65 -11.09
C ILE A 159 6.63 -19.95 -10.39
N ASP A 160 7.25 -19.87 -9.22
CA ASP A 160 7.53 -21.02 -8.36
C ASP A 160 6.44 -21.18 -7.30
N VAL A 161 5.94 -22.41 -7.12
CA VAL A 161 4.92 -22.75 -6.13
C VAL A 161 5.55 -23.55 -5.01
N LEU A 162 5.48 -23.01 -3.80
CA LEU A 162 6.12 -23.56 -2.61
C LEU A 162 5.05 -23.94 -1.57
N ARG A 163 5.15 -25.12 -0.97
CA ARG A 163 4.46 -25.41 0.29
C ARG A 163 5.33 -24.94 1.45
N HIS A 164 4.81 -24.01 2.24
CA HIS A 164 5.51 -23.44 3.38
C HIS A 164 5.37 -24.33 4.62
N ASP A 165 6.41 -24.39 5.46
CA ASP A 165 6.47 -25.27 6.64
C ASP A 165 5.87 -24.67 7.92
N GLY A 166 5.31 -23.46 7.85
CA GLY A 166 4.71 -22.77 8.98
C GLY A 166 5.70 -21.97 9.83
N THR A 167 7.01 -22.09 9.62
CA THR A 167 8.03 -21.49 10.52
C THR A 167 9.12 -20.71 9.80
N ALA A 168 9.51 -21.14 8.59
CA ALA A 168 10.63 -20.58 7.86
C ALA A 168 10.42 -19.09 7.53
N PHE A 169 11.38 -18.25 7.94
CA PHE A 169 11.41 -16.81 7.64
C PHE A 169 10.15 -16.03 8.05
N VAL A 170 9.36 -16.57 9.00
CA VAL A 170 8.22 -15.89 9.57
C VAL A 170 8.74 -14.79 10.51
N SER A 171 8.43 -13.53 10.19
CA SER A 171 8.70 -12.43 11.09
C SER A 171 7.80 -12.49 12.33
N ALA A 172 8.40 -12.30 13.51
CA ALA A 172 7.69 -12.06 14.75
C ALA A 172 7.73 -10.54 15.04
N GLN A 173 6.65 -9.82 14.76
CA GLN A 173 6.55 -8.38 15.08
C GLN A 173 5.58 -8.11 16.25
N GLY A 174 5.50 -9.02 17.21
CA GLY A 174 4.72 -8.84 18.45
C GLY A 174 3.24 -8.53 18.18
N ALA A 175 2.69 -7.53 18.87
CA ALA A 175 1.26 -7.18 18.81
C ALA A 175 0.74 -6.83 17.39
N ARG A 176 1.60 -6.35 16.48
CA ARG A 176 1.23 -6.09 15.08
C ARG A 176 0.76 -7.35 14.35
N THR A 177 1.43 -8.45 14.66
CA THR A 177 1.20 -9.74 14.04
C THR A 177 -0.20 -10.28 14.35
N ALA A 178 -0.74 -10.01 15.55
CA ALA A 178 -2.08 -10.47 15.94
C ALA A 178 -3.19 -9.82 15.09
N GLY A 179 -3.07 -8.53 14.76
CA GLY A 179 -4.08 -7.80 13.99
C GLY A 179 -3.94 -7.95 12.47
N LEU A 180 -2.70 -7.93 11.96
CA LEU A 180 -2.43 -7.92 10.52
C LEU A 180 -2.10 -9.29 9.94
N GLY A 181 -1.74 -10.26 10.79
CA GLY A 181 -1.07 -11.47 10.39
C GLY A 181 0.45 -11.30 10.32
N HIS A 182 1.11 -12.42 10.07
CA HIS A 182 2.54 -12.52 9.91
C HIS A 182 2.98 -12.12 8.50
N VAL A 183 4.29 -11.86 8.38
CA VAL A 183 4.97 -11.65 7.11
C VAL A 183 6.08 -12.68 6.97
N VAL A 184 6.14 -13.36 5.82
CA VAL A 184 7.26 -14.22 5.42
C VAL A 184 8.17 -13.40 4.51
N VAL A 185 9.44 -13.28 4.87
CA VAL A 185 10.41 -12.46 4.13
C VAL A 185 11.67 -13.25 3.84
N VAL A 186 11.94 -13.49 2.56
CA VAL A 186 13.18 -14.13 2.12
C VAL A 186 14.01 -13.11 1.34
N ARG A 187 15.33 -13.11 1.58
CA ARG A 187 16.28 -12.20 0.93
C ARG A 187 17.35 -12.98 0.17
N GLY A 188 17.65 -12.51 -1.03
CA GLY A 188 18.80 -12.95 -1.82
C GLY A 188 20.11 -12.48 -1.18
N SER A 189 21.22 -12.86 -1.79
CA SER A 189 22.55 -12.39 -1.39
C SER A 189 22.71 -10.90 -1.68
N THR A 190 23.41 -10.18 -0.80
CA THR A 190 23.72 -8.76 -0.98
C THR A 190 24.64 -8.56 -2.19
N GLY A 191 24.35 -7.56 -3.01
CA GLY A 191 25.11 -7.21 -4.21
C GLY A 191 24.81 -8.05 -5.44
N LEU A 192 24.00 -9.12 -5.32
CA LEU A 192 23.67 -9.99 -6.45
C LEU A 192 22.54 -9.39 -7.29
N GLU A 193 22.90 -8.69 -8.37
CA GLU A 193 21.92 -7.95 -9.19
C GLU A 193 21.07 -8.86 -10.11
N ASP A 194 21.56 -10.05 -10.46
CA ASP A 194 20.80 -11.00 -11.28
C ASP A 194 19.61 -11.61 -10.52
N ALA A 195 18.41 -11.42 -11.08
CA ALA A 195 17.16 -11.85 -10.44
C ALA A 195 17.02 -13.39 -10.39
N GLY A 196 17.49 -14.09 -11.42
CA GLY A 196 17.39 -15.55 -11.51
C GLY A 196 18.29 -16.25 -10.50
N GLN A 197 19.56 -15.85 -10.43
CA GLN A 197 20.52 -16.33 -9.44
C GLN A 197 20.06 -16.00 -8.01
N ALA A 198 19.50 -14.80 -7.80
CA ALA A 198 18.95 -14.44 -6.50
C ALA A 198 17.73 -15.29 -6.13
N CYS A 199 16.83 -15.58 -7.08
CA CYS A 199 15.71 -16.49 -6.88
C CYS A 199 16.20 -17.88 -6.47
N GLN A 200 17.14 -18.46 -7.23
CA GLN A 200 17.69 -19.77 -6.96
C GLN A 200 18.27 -19.86 -5.53
N GLY A 201 19.10 -18.88 -5.15
CA GLY A 201 19.65 -18.80 -3.80
C GLY A 201 18.58 -18.61 -2.71
N MET A 202 17.43 -18.02 -3.03
CA MET A 202 16.30 -17.90 -2.11
C MET A 202 15.50 -19.20 -1.98
N LEU A 203 15.29 -19.93 -3.07
CA LEU A 203 14.65 -21.25 -3.08
C LEU A 203 15.49 -22.26 -2.28
N GLU A 204 16.80 -22.27 -2.47
CA GLU A 204 17.74 -23.10 -1.70
C GLU A 204 17.65 -22.80 -0.20
N LYS A 205 17.61 -21.51 0.19
CA LYS A 205 17.43 -21.10 1.60
C LYS A 205 16.12 -21.60 2.19
N LEU A 206 15.03 -21.62 1.40
CA LEU A 206 13.72 -22.10 1.83
C LEU A 206 13.67 -23.62 2.02
N GLN A 207 14.38 -24.38 1.20
CA GLN A 207 14.38 -25.84 1.22
C GLN A 207 15.42 -26.45 2.15
N LYS A 208 16.50 -25.73 2.45
CA LYS A 208 17.60 -26.22 3.30
C LYS A 208 17.21 -26.21 4.78
N ARG A 209 17.59 -27.27 5.51
CA ARG A 209 17.44 -27.35 6.97
C ARG A 209 18.06 -26.15 7.69
N PRO A 210 17.44 -25.63 8.77
CA PRO A 210 16.31 -26.22 9.51
C PRO A 210 14.94 -26.03 8.85
N ASN A 211 14.85 -25.29 7.75
CA ASN A 211 13.61 -25.12 7.02
C ASN A 211 13.24 -26.41 6.27
N SER A 212 11.96 -26.55 5.94
CA SER A 212 11.38 -27.71 5.28
C SER A 212 10.33 -27.34 4.24
N CYS A 213 10.40 -26.12 3.69
CA CYS A 213 9.53 -25.72 2.59
C CYS A 213 9.80 -26.63 1.38
N GLN A 214 8.73 -27.05 0.70
CA GLN A 214 8.80 -27.92 -0.46
C GLN A 214 8.51 -27.11 -1.72
N ASN A 215 9.35 -27.21 -2.75
CA ASN A 215 8.99 -26.74 -4.08
C ASN A 215 8.09 -27.78 -4.74
N ILE A 216 6.85 -27.37 -5.04
CA ILE A 216 5.82 -28.21 -5.63
C ILE A 216 5.96 -28.23 -7.15
N GLY A 217 6.39 -27.11 -7.73
CA GLY A 217 6.61 -26.98 -9.17
C GLY A 217 6.74 -25.55 -9.61
N SER A 218 7.06 -25.38 -10.90
CA SER A 218 7.27 -24.07 -11.52
C SER A 218 6.49 -23.97 -12.82
N ILE A 219 5.91 -22.80 -13.09
CA ILE A 219 5.17 -22.50 -14.33
C ILE A 219 5.86 -21.33 -15.03
N ARG A 220 6.11 -21.46 -16.34
CA ARG A 220 6.63 -20.33 -17.12
C ARG A 220 5.53 -19.29 -17.37
N THR A 221 5.90 -18.02 -17.31
CA THR A 221 4.97 -16.90 -17.54
C THR A 221 4.53 -16.76 -19.00
N ASP A 222 5.27 -17.36 -19.93
CA ASP A 222 4.93 -17.49 -21.36
C ASP A 222 4.19 -18.80 -21.69
N SER A 223 3.79 -19.58 -20.67
CA SER A 223 2.96 -20.75 -20.90
C SER A 223 1.55 -20.35 -21.34
N ARG A 224 0.96 -21.14 -22.24
CA ARG A 224 -0.41 -20.94 -22.73
C ARG A 224 -1.43 -20.78 -21.59
N PHE A 225 -1.25 -21.55 -20.50
CA PHE A 225 -2.10 -21.44 -19.31
C PHE A 225 -2.06 -20.02 -18.71
N ILE A 226 -0.87 -19.43 -18.54
CA ILE A 226 -0.73 -18.07 -18.01
C ILE A 226 -1.25 -17.04 -19.01
N GLU A 227 -1.03 -17.22 -20.31
CA GLU A 227 -1.58 -16.35 -21.37
C GLU A 227 -3.12 -16.32 -21.35
N ASP A 228 -3.76 -17.48 -21.21
CA ASP A 228 -5.23 -17.58 -21.14
C ASP A 228 -5.78 -16.88 -19.89
N LEU A 229 -5.12 -17.06 -18.73
CA LEU A 229 -5.47 -16.33 -17.50
C LEU A 229 -5.30 -14.82 -17.65
N LEU A 230 -4.20 -14.39 -18.27
CA LEU A 230 -3.93 -13.00 -18.54
C LEU A 230 -4.96 -12.38 -19.47
N ALA A 231 -5.37 -13.10 -20.52
CA ALA A 231 -6.42 -12.64 -21.44
C ALA A 231 -7.74 -12.42 -20.69
N LYS A 232 -8.13 -13.36 -19.83
CA LYS A 232 -9.32 -13.26 -18.97
C LYS A 232 -9.24 -12.06 -18.02
N GLU A 233 -8.11 -11.87 -17.35
CA GLU A 233 -7.92 -10.73 -16.43
C GLU A 233 -7.90 -9.39 -17.17
N ARG A 234 -7.29 -9.31 -18.36
CA ARG A 234 -7.33 -8.12 -19.21
C ARG A 234 -8.73 -7.82 -19.71
N GLN A 235 -9.55 -8.83 -20.01
CA GLN A 235 -10.96 -8.63 -20.36
C GLN A 235 -11.75 -8.05 -19.17
N ASN A 236 -11.51 -8.58 -17.97
CA ASN A 236 -12.10 -8.06 -16.73
C ASN A 236 -11.64 -6.62 -16.42
N GLU A 237 -10.38 -6.28 -16.70
CA GLU A 237 -9.84 -4.94 -16.48
C GLU A 237 -10.29 -3.94 -17.55
N SER A 238 -10.29 -4.33 -18.83
CA SER A 238 -10.68 -3.46 -19.95
C SER A 238 -12.15 -3.05 -19.92
N THR A 239 -13.01 -3.87 -19.34
CA THR A 239 -14.41 -3.54 -19.08
C THR A 239 -14.60 -2.62 -17.87
N SER A 240 -13.55 -2.34 -17.10
CA SER A 240 -13.63 -1.40 -15.99
C SER A 240 -13.56 0.05 -16.48
N LEU A 241 -14.43 0.91 -15.94
CA LEU A 241 -14.35 2.37 -16.14
C LEU A 241 -12.96 2.92 -15.83
N LEU A 242 -12.25 2.32 -14.88
CA LEU A 242 -10.89 2.73 -14.52
C LEU A 242 -9.92 2.58 -15.69
N SER A 243 -9.92 1.43 -16.38
CA SER A 243 -9.03 1.18 -17.52
C SER A 243 -9.34 2.11 -18.69
N TYR A 244 -10.63 2.37 -18.95
CA TYR A 244 -11.07 3.32 -19.97
C TYR A 244 -10.49 4.72 -19.72
N TRP A 245 -10.70 5.26 -18.53
CA TRP A 245 -10.29 6.64 -18.21
C TRP A 245 -8.78 6.84 -18.07
N TYR A 246 -8.02 5.79 -17.71
CA TYR A 246 -6.56 5.89 -17.55
C TYR A 246 -5.76 5.46 -18.77
N ARG A 247 -6.41 5.12 -19.89
CA ARG A 247 -5.72 4.76 -21.12
C ARG A 247 -4.84 5.92 -21.61
N GLY A 248 -3.54 5.68 -21.75
CA GLY A 248 -2.57 6.69 -22.20
C GLY A 248 -2.19 7.72 -21.13
N VAL A 249 -2.77 7.66 -19.93
CA VAL A 249 -2.45 8.59 -18.84
C VAL A 249 -1.04 8.27 -18.31
N PRO A 250 -0.16 9.27 -18.10
CA PRO A 250 1.18 9.04 -17.54
C PRO A 250 1.12 8.27 -16.23
N LEU A 251 2.01 7.29 -16.03
CA LEU A 251 2.09 6.45 -14.82
C LEU A 251 0.92 5.47 -14.58
N SER A 252 -0.04 5.36 -15.50
CA SER A 252 -1.19 4.43 -15.37
C SER A 252 -0.73 2.97 -15.28
N ASN A 253 0.24 2.60 -16.11
CA ASN A 253 0.83 1.25 -16.18
C ASN A 253 1.90 0.99 -15.09
N HIS A 254 2.14 1.96 -14.20
CA HIS A 254 3.10 1.77 -13.11
C HIS A 254 2.43 1.09 -11.92
N SER A 255 3.21 0.26 -11.20
CA SER A 255 2.79 -0.27 -9.91
C SER A 255 2.50 0.86 -8.92
N PRO A 256 1.61 0.66 -7.93
CA PRO A 256 1.30 1.69 -6.94
C PRO A 256 2.53 2.28 -6.25
N CYS A 257 3.52 1.45 -5.91
CA CYS A 257 4.76 1.91 -5.27
C CYS A 257 5.62 2.77 -6.22
N SER A 258 5.82 2.32 -7.46
CA SER A 258 6.63 3.06 -8.44
C SER A 258 5.97 4.39 -8.80
N ARG A 259 4.65 4.38 -9.00
CA ARG A 259 3.85 5.60 -9.21
C ARG A 259 3.98 6.55 -8.01
N GLY A 260 3.86 6.04 -6.79
CA GLY A 260 3.99 6.84 -5.57
C GLY A 260 5.32 7.60 -5.48
N LEU A 261 6.44 6.92 -5.71
CA LEU A 261 7.78 7.52 -5.71
C LEU A 261 7.95 8.62 -6.77
N ARG A 262 7.35 8.44 -7.95
CA ARG A 262 7.40 9.43 -9.04
C ARG A 262 6.57 10.65 -8.72
N LEU A 263 5.36 10.45 -8.21
CA LEU A 263 4.49 11.55 -7.78
C LEU A 263 5.10 12.32 -6.59
N GLU A 264 5.82 11.64 -5.70
CA GLU A 264 6.60 12.28 -4.62
C GLU A 264 7.71 13.16 -5.18
N LYS A 265 8.45 12.72 -6.21
CA LYS A 265 9.43 13.58 -6.91
C LYS A 265 8.78 14.84 -7.49
N VAL A 266 7.60 14.71 -8.11
CA VAL A 266 6.84 15.86 -8.62
C VAL A 266 6.41 16.79 -7.47
N ALA A 267 5.86 16.24 -6.39
CA ALA A 267 5.43 17.03 -5.23
C ALA A 267 6.59 17.77 -4.54
N PHE A 268 7.76 17.13 -4.44
CA PHE A 268 8.98 17.75 -3.94
C PHE A 268 9.41 18.94 -4.81
N ALA A 269 9.40 18.79 -6.13
CA ALA A 269 9.71 19.88 -7.06
C ALA A 269 8.68 21.02 -6.98
N VAL A 270 7.40 20.69 -6.82
CA VAL A 270 6.34 21.69 -6.53
C VAL A 270 6.64 22.46 -5.25
N ASP A 271 7.09 21.78 -4.19
CA ASP A 271 7.43 22.45 -2.92
C ASP A 271 8.60 23.44 -3.09
N GLN A 272 9.61 23.07 -3.86
CA GLN A 272 10.73 23.97 -4.21
C GLN A 272 10.27 25.21 -4.96
N MET A 273 9.29 25.06 -5.87
CA MET A 273 8.71 26.19 -6.61
C MET A 273 7.86 27.12 -5.72
N LEU A 274 7.13 26.55 -4.76
CA LEU A 274 6.33 27.30 -3.79
C LEU A 274 7.19 28.07 -2.77
N HIS A 275 8.41 27.60 -2.53
CA HIS A 275 9.30 28.13 -1.50
C HIS A 275 10.73 28.36 -2.04
N PRO A 276 10.92 29.29 -2.99
CA PRO A 276 12.20 29.48 -3.69
C PRO A 276 13.37 29.93 -2.80
N GLY A 277 13.09 30.43 -1.59
CA GLY A 277 14.11 30.81 -0.59
C GLY A 277 14.36 29.76 0.48
N SER A 278 13.65 28.64 0.46
CA SER A 278 13.81 27.58 1.47
C SER A 278 14.93 26.63 1.12
N THR A 279 15.51 26.03 2.16
CA THR A 279 16.45 24.92 2.06
C THR A 279 15.69 23.60 2.04
N PHE A 280 16.16 22.63 1.26
CA PHE A 280 15.50 21.34 1.10
C PHE A 280 16.48 20.19 1.34
N SER A 281 16.04 19.18 2.08
CA SER A 281 16.78 17.94 2.28
C SER A 281 15.87 16.73 2.15
N ARG A 282 16.31 15.74 1.35
CA ARG A 282 15.71 14.39 1.33
C ARG A 282 16.30 13.47 2.39
N VAL A 283 17.31 13.94 3.12
CA VAL A 283 17.87 13.27 4.28
C VAL A 283 17.19 13.91 5.49
N VAL A 284 16.28 13.17 6.12
CA VAL A 284 15.69 13.58 7.39
C VAL A 284 16.73 13.28 8.47
N PRO A 285 17.29 14.31 9.15
CA PRO A 285 18.19 14.05 10.28
C PRO A 285 17.38 13.32 11.35
N THR A 286 17.72 12.07 11.63
CA THR A 286 17.21 11.39 12.81
C THR A 286 18.09 11.75 14.00
N VAL A 287 17.46 11.95 15.15
CA VAL A 287 18.15 12.36 16.39
C VAL A 287 19.16 11.30 16.83
N ASP A 288 18.97 10.03 16.45
CA ASP A 288 19.93 8.95 16.66
C ASP A 288 20.07 8.05 15.41
N GLU A 289 21.27 8.04 14.80
CA GLU A 289 21.58 7.12 13.70
C GLU A 289 21.58 5.64 14.15
N GLU A 290 21.78 5.37 15.45
CA GLU A 290 21.78 4.02 16.01
C GLU A 290 20.38 3.40 16.12
N GLU A 291 19.35 4.17 16.49
CA GLU A 291 17.97 3.66 16.56
C GLU A 291 17.40 3.36 15.17
N GLN A 292 17.84 4.10 14.15
CA GLN A 292 17.36 3.93 12.79
C GLN A 292 17.83 2.60 12.17
N ARG A 293 19.00 2.08 12.60
CA ARG A 293 19.53 0.79 12.14
C ARG A 293 18.72 -0.40 12.66
N HIS A 294 18.13 -0.27 13.85
CA HIS A 294 17.49 -1.41 14.54
C HIS A 294 15.98 -1.48 14.30
N SER A 295 15.30 -0.35 14.17
CA SER A 295 13.83 -0.34 14.15
C SER A 295 13.20 -0.63 12.78
N GLY A 296 13.97 -0.62 11.68
CA GLY A 296 13.40 -0.69 10.33
C GLY A 296 12.29 0.37 10.11
N GLY A 297 12.30 1.42 10.94
CA GLY A 297 11.27 2.42 11.03
C GLY A 297 11.23 3.21 9.73
N ARG A 298 10.03 3.36 9.17
CA ARG A 298 9.82 4.28 8.05
C ARG A 298 10.39 5.65 8.42
N ARG A 299 11.07 6.28 7.46
CA ARG A 299 11.47 7.70 7.57
C ARG A 299 10.27 8.52 8.00
N GLY A 300 10.51 9.48 8.88
CA GLY A 300 9.40 10.19 9.50
C GLY A 300 8.65 11.14 8.57
N ALA A 301 9.37 11.61 7.56
CA ALA A 301 8.90 12.45 6.48
C ALA A 301 9.64 12.07 5.20
N ASP A 302 9.09 12.45 4.05
CA ASP A 302 9.70 12.21 2.75
C ASP A 302 10.78 13.27 2.44
N TRP A 303 10.60 14.51 2.92
CA TRP A 303 11.63 15.55 2.90
C TRP A 303 11.50 16.55 4.05
N VAL A 304 12.52 17.39 4.20
CA VAL A 304 12.55 18.54 5.12
C VAL A 304 12.72 19.81 4.31
N ARG A 305 11.85 20.79 4.56
CA ARG A 305 11.91 22.16 4.04
C ARG A 305 12.19 23.11 5.20
N ASP A 306 13.40 23.66 5.25
CA ASP A 306 13.96 24.38 6.40
C ASP A 306 13.94 23.55 7.68
N ARG A 307 12.91 23.72 8.52
CA ARG A 307 12.65 22.92 9.73
C ARG A 307 11.33 22.17 9.67
N THR A 308 10.61 22.26 8.56
CA THR A 308 9.31 21.64 8.34
C THR A 308 9.51 20.28 7.72
N ARG A 309 9.12 19.23 8.42
CA ARG A 309 9.13 17.85 7.91
C ARG A 309 7.83 17.62 7.13
N VAL A 310 7.96 17.25 5.85
CA VAL A 310 6.82 17.07 4.95
C VAL A 310 6.68 15.60 4.57
N GLU A 311 5.54 15.02 4.90
CA GLU A 311 5.14 13.69 4.44
C GLU A 311 4.26 13.85 3.20
N PHE A 312 4.48 13.02 2.19
CA PHE A 312 3.66 12.96 0.98
C PHE A 312 3.00 11.61 0.81
N LYS A 313 1.69 11.63 0.53
CA LYS A 313 0.93 10.43 0.17
C LYS A 313 0.18 10.67 -1.11
N SER A 314 0.31 9.74 -2.05
CA SER A 314 -0.50 9.77 -3.27
C SER A 314 -1.53 8.67 -3.29
N SER A 315 -2.65 8.94 -3.96
CA SER A 315 -3.69 7.97 -4.24
C SER A 315 -4.27 8.22 -5.62
N MET A 316 -4.64 7.12 -6.30
CA MET A 316 -5.28 7.16 -7.60
C MET A 316 -6.79 7.38 -7.41
N LEU A 317 -7.37 8.27 -8.21
CA LEU A 317 -8.83 8.40 -8.31
C LEU A 317 -9.40 7.11 -8.90
N ARG A 318 -10.15 6.36 -8.07
CA ARG A 318 -10.59 5.01 -8.41
C ARG A 318 -12.12 4.89 -8.38
N TRP A 319 -12.67 4.25 -9.41
CA TRP A 319 -14.07 3.84 -9.42
C TRP A 319 -14.29 2.64 -8.49
N ASP A 320 -15.22 2.78 -7.56
CA ASP A 320 -15.74 1.72 -6.69
C ASP A 320 -17.02 1.17 -7.31
N CYS A 321 -16.92 0.02 -7.98
CA CYS A 321 -18.05 -0.60 -8.69
C CYS A 321 -19.19 -1.06 -7.77
N ASN A 322 -18.89 -1.34 -6.49
CA ASN A 322 -19.90 -1.79 -5.51
C ASN A 322 -20.74 -0.62 -5.03
N HIS A 323 -20.11 0.53 -4.79
CA HIS A 323 -20.78 1.74 -4.32
C HIS A 323 -21.15 2.71 -5.44
N LYS A 324 -20.77 2.39 -6.68
CA LYS A 324 -20.97 3.21 -7.89
C LYS A 324 -20.49 4.65 -7.67
N LEU A 325 -19.26 4.83 -7.18
CA LEU A 325 -18.69 6.17 -6.92
C LEU A 325 -17.19 6.19 -7.17
N TRP A 326 -16.64 7.38 -7.44
CA TRP A 326 -15.19 7.58 -7.41
C TRP A 326 -14.68 7.85 -6.00
N LYS A 327 -13.47 7.42 -5.68
CA LYS A 327 -12.82 7.72 -4.40
C LYS A 327 -11.31 7.86 -4.53
N VAL A 328 -10.73 8.59 -3.59
CA VAL A 328 -9.30 8.54 -3.27
C VAL A 328 -9.14 7.99 -1.86
N HIS A 329 -8.14 7.13 -1.67
CA HIS A 329 -7.88 6.45 -0.40
C HIS A 329 -6.38 6.43 -0.14
N PHE A 330 -5.96 7.18 0.87
CA PHE A 330 -4.60 7.22 1.38
C PHE A 330 -4.54 6.33 2.62
N THR A 331 -3.52 5.48 2.73
CA THR A 331 -3.43 4.46 3.78
C THR A 331 -2.14 4.58 4.58
N CYS A 332 -2.16 4.04 5.80
CA CYS A 332 -0.98 3.91 6.66
C CYS A 332 -0.29 5.26 6.97
N ILE A 333 -1.09 6.28 7.27
CA ILE A 333 -0.63 7.61 7.64
C ILE A 333 -0.49 7.69 9.15
N LYS A 334 0.73 7.79 9.64
CA LYS A 334 0.98 7.87 11.07
C LYS A 334 0.94 9.33 11.51
N PHE A 335 -0.13 9.72 12.18
CA PHE A 335 -0.20 11.02 12.85
C PHE A 335 0.45 10.90 14.25
N ALA A 336 0.87 12.03 14.81
CA ALA A 336 1.26 12.08 16.22
C ALA A 336 0.10 11.56 17.07
N THR A 337 0.37 10.54 17.88
CA THR A 337 -0.56 10.09 18.92
C THR A 337 -0.13 10.75 20.21
N PRO A 338 -0.96 11.60 20.85
CA PRO A 338 -0.62 12.17 22.13
C PRO A 338 -0.45 11.04 23.14
N SER A 339 0.80 10.67 23.39
CA SER A 339 1.18 9.72 24.43
C SER A 339 0.89 10.40 25.75
N GLY A 340 -0.21 10.02 26.41
CA GLY A 340 -0.58 10.50 27.75
C GLY A 340 0.45 10.18 28.86
N LEU A 341 1.65 9.70 28.49
CA LEU A 341 2.74 9.28 29.36
C LEU A 341 3.89 10.28 29.45
N GLY A 342 3.76 11.50 28.91
CA GLY A 342 4.75 12.57 29.12
C GLY A 342 6.07 12.40 28.37
N GLU A 343 6.23 11.34 27.57
CA GLU A 343 7.27 11.28 26.55
C GLU A 343 6.87 12.19 25.38
N ALA A 344 7.80 13.03 24.94
CA ALA A 344 7.59 14.06 23.93
C ALA A 344 6.85 13.48 22.70
N ASP A 345 5.70 14.08 22.38
CA ASP A 345 4.84 13.71 21.27
C ASP A 345 5.50 14.11 19.95
N TRP A 346 6.43 13.27 19.47
CA TRP A 346 7.10 13.48 18.21
C TRP A 346 6.12 13.16 17.08
N SER A 347 5.36 14.17 16.64
CA SER A 347 4.74 14.11 15.31
C SER A 347 5.82 13.73 14.33
N ILE A 348 5.52 12.77 13.45
CA ILE A 348 6.53 12.16 12.60
C ILE A 348 6.86 13.10 11.42
N PHE A 349 5.90 13.96 11.08
CA PHE A 349 5.98 15.07 10.14
C PHE A 349 5.24 16.30 10.69
N ASP A 350 5.52 17.49 10.15
CA ASP A 350 4.86 18.75 10.52
C ASP A 350 3.75 19.11 9.51
N GLU A 351 3.91 18.72 8.25
CA GLU A 351 2.92 18.87 7.18
C GLU A 351 2.64 17.53 6.49
N LEU A 352 1.37 17.28 6.17
CA LEU A 352 0.97 16.18 5.28
C LEU A 352 0.47 16.75 3.96
N TRP A 353 1.10 16.35 2.87
CA TRP A 353 0.68 16.65 1.52
C TRP A 353 0.06 15.40 0.90
N VAL A 354 -1.08 15.56 0.23
CA VAL A 354 -1.75 14.48 -0.48
C VAL A 354 -1.83 14.76 -1.98
N GLY A 355 -1.41 13.78 -2.78
CA GLY A 355 -1.45 13.83 -4.23
C GLY A 355 -2.61 13.01 -4.79
N LEU A 356 -3.59 13.66 -5.40
CA LEU A 356 -4.69 13.01 -6.10
C LEU A 356 -4.29 12.79 -7.56
N TYR A 357 -3.92 11.56 -7.90
CA TYR A 357 -3.56 11.16 -9.25
C TYR A 357 -4.83 10.80 -10.03
N SER A 358 -5.18 11.61 -11.03
CA SER A 358 -6.40 11.49 -11.83
C SER A 358 -6.09 11.27 -13.33
N PRO A 359 -7.10 11.00 -14.17
CA PRO A 359 -6.93 11.01 -15.63
C PRO A 359 -6.49 12.35 -16.24
N PHE A 360 -6.62 13.45 -15.51
CA PHE A 360 -6.41 14.82 -16.04
C PHE A 360 -5.12 15.48 -15.52
N GLY A 361 -4.64 15.01 -14.37
CA GLY A 361 -3.49 15.59 -13.71
C GLY A 361 -3.22 15.03 -12.31
N LEU A 362 -2.17 15.54 -11.68
CA LEU A 362 -1.89 15.43 -10.26
C LEU A 362 -2.33 16.70 -9.56
N TYR A 363 -3.14 16.55 -8.51
CA TYR A 363 -3.57 17.65 -7.66
C TYR A 363 -2.88 17.49 -6.30
N VAL A 364 -2.03 18.45 -5.95
CA VAL A 364 -1.25 18.44 -4.71
C VAL A 364 -1.96 19.30 -3.68
N VAL A 365 -2.39 18.69 -2.57
CA VAL A 365 -3.21 19.33 -1.54
C VAL A 365 -2.50 19.24 -0.20
N GLN A 366 -2.35 20.37 0.51
CA GLN A 366 -1.96 20.36 1.92
C GLN A 366 -3.15 19.94 2.77
N TYR A 367 -3.01 18.83 3.49
CA TYR A 367 -4.08 18.25 4.28
C TYR A 367 -4.17 18.89 5.67
N SER A 368 -5.39 19.27 6.10
CA SER A 368 -5.63 19.98 7.36
C SER A 368 -5.64 19.11 8.62
N GLY A 369 -5.59 17.78 8.48
CA GLY A 369 -5.46 16.83 9.59
C GLY A 369 -6.74 16.10 9.99
N THR A 370 -7.93 16.64 9.72
CA THR A 370 -9.18 16.13 10.31
C THR A 370 -10.11 15.40 9.35
N PHE A 371 -10.19 15.84 8.09
CA PHE A 371 -11.24 15.41 7.17
C PHE A 371 -11.04 14.03 6.53
N GLY A 372 -12.03 13.14 6.71
CA GLY A 372 -12.00 11.80 6.09
C GLY A 372 -10.98 10.85 6.74
N ARG A 373 -10.39 11.25 7.87
CA ARG A 373 -9.49 10.42 8.69
C ARG A 373 -10.26 9.30 9.36
N SER A 374 -9.81 8.05 9.21
CA SER A 374 -10.37 6.92 9.93
C SER A 374 -10.00 6.95 11.41
N THR A 375 -10.92 6.55 12.27
CA THR A 375 -10.72 6.34 13.72
C THR A 375 -11.10 4.90 14.06
N ASN A 376 -10.20 3.95 13.85
CA ASN A 376 -10.43 2.53 14.17
C ASN A 376 -9.87 2.16 15.56
N GLY A 377 -9.80 3.12 16.49
CA GLY A 377 -9.21 2.91 17.82
C GLY A 377 -7.73 2.51 17.77
N VAL A 378 -7.31 1.66 18.73
CA VAL A 378 -5.91 1.24 18.99
C VAL A 378 -5.20 0.64 17.77
N ALA A 379 -5.93 -0.04 16.89
CA ALA A 379 -5.35 -0.58 15.66
C ALA A 379 -4.79 0.53 14.75
N THR A 380 -5.39 1.71 14.79
CA THR A 380 -4.98 2.88 14.01
C THR A 380 -3.64 3.43 14.46
N ASP A 381 -3.34 3.40 15.76
CA ASP A 381 -2.07 3.91 16.32
C ASP A 381 -0.89 3.05 15.83
N VAL A 382 -1.14 1.75 15.69
CA VAL A 382 -0.13 0.79 15.25
C VAL A 382 0.05 0.81 13.73
N ILE A 383 -1.05 0.83 12.97
CA ILE A 383 -1.05 0.66 11.50
C ILE A 383 -0.88 2.00 10.78
N GLY A 384 -1.33 3.09 11.41
CA GLY A 384 -1.59 4.37 10.80
C GLY A 384 -3.07 4.55 10.45
N HIS A 385 -3.43 5.80 10.22
CA HIS A 385 -4.75 6.23 9.77
C HIS A 385 -4.90 6.09 8.25
N ASP A 386 -6.14 5.94 7.84
CA ASP A 386 -6.56 6.11 6.46
C ASP A 386 -7.19 7.49 6.28
N ILE A 387 -7.05 8.08 5.10
CA ILE A 387 -7.84 9.21 4.64
C ILE A 387 -8.65 8.75 3.43
N LYS A 388 -9.97 8.84 3.51
CA LYS A 388 -10.89 8.49 2.41
C LYS A 388 -11.74 9.69 2.03
N VAL A 389 -11.71 10.06 0.76
CA VAL A 389 -12.59 11.09 0.21
C VAL A 389 -13.39 10.50 -0.94
N LEU A 390 -14.71 10.56 -0.81
CA LEU A 390 -15.66 9.97 -1.75
C LEU A 390 -16.25 11.05 -2.67
N GLY A 391 -16.32 10.75 -3.95
CA GLY A 391 -17.11 11.49 -4.93
C GLY A 391 -18.62 11.24 -4.75
N PRO A 392 -19.45 11.82 -5.62
CA PRO A 392 -20.89 11.54 -5.65
C PRO A 392 -21.15 10.10 -6.13
N ARG A 393 -22.28 9.54 -5.67
CA ARG A 393 -22.77 8.24 -6.15
C ARG A 393 -23.38 8.39 -7.53
N HIS A 394 -23.26 7.35 -8.34
CA HIS A 394 -23.74 7.23 -9.71
C HIS A 394 -23.15 8.27 -10.68
N GLU A 395 -22.10 9.00 -10.28
CA GLU A 395 -21.38 9.91 -11.15
C GLU A 395 -20.22 9.17 -11.82
N GLU A 396 -20.41 8.76 -13.07
CA GLU A 396 -19.39 8.03 -13.82
C GLU A 396 -18.28 8.94 -14.36
N SER A 397 -18.50 10.27 -14.44
CA SER A 397 -17.49 11.23 -14.87
C SER A 397 -16.42 11.43 -13.78
N PRO A 398 -15.16 11.02 -14.01
CA PRO A 398 -14.09 11.26 -13.04
C PRO A 398 -13.82 12.75 -12.84
N HIS A 399 -14.11 13.60 -13.85
CA HIS A 399 -13.93 15.05 -13.74
C HIS A 399 -14.89 15.65 -12.72
N ALA A 400 -16.20 15.42 -12.90
CA ALA A 400 -17.23 15.90 -11.99
C ALA A 400 -17.01 15.36 -10.57
N ALA A 401 -16.64 14.08 -10.45
CA ALA A 401 -16.35 13.49 -9.15
C ALA A 401 -15.11 14.09 -8.48
N LEU A 402 -14.05 14.38 -9.25
CA LEU A 402 -12.84 15.02 -8.75
C LEU A 402 -13.09 16.44 -8.26
N GLU A 403 -13.87 17.24 -8.98
CA GLU A 403 -14.27 18.58 -8.54
C GLU A 403 -14.99 18.54 -7.18
N VAL A 404 -15.91 17.58 -7.01
CA VAL A 404 -16.60 17.37 -5.73
C VAL A 404 -15.64 16.96 -4.62
N ILE A 405 -14.69 16.07 -4.91
CA ILE A 405 -13.65 15.65 -3.95
C ILE A 405 -12.78 16.85 -3.54
N LEU A 406 -12.31 17.66 -4.49
CA LEU A 406 -11.51 18.85 -4.23
C LEU A 406 -12.29 19.89 -3.43
N ARG A 407 -13.58 20.10 -3.75
CA ARG A 407 -14.47 21.00 -2.99
C ARG A 407 -14.61 20.55 -1.55
N LYS A 408 -14.80 19.25 -1.29
CA LYS A 408 -14.89 18.67 0.06
C LYS A 408 -13.59 18.85 0.86
N LEU A 409 -12.44 18.68 0.22
CA LEU A 409 -11.14 18.93 0.84
C LEU A 409 -11.01 20.43 1.20
N ASN A 410 -11.30 21.32 0.26
CA ASN A 410 -11.22 22.76 0.47
C ASN A 410 -12.18 23.26 1.57
N SER A 411 -13.43 22.80 1.59
CA SER A 411 -14.40 23.15 2.64
C SER A 411 -13.98 22.68 4.03
N SER A 412 -13.05 21.73 4.11
CA SER A 412 -12.50 21.20 5.35
C SER A 412 -11.16 21.84 5.74
N GLY A 413 -10.80 22.94 5.08
CA GLY A 413 -9.60 23.72 5.37
C GLY A 413 -8.31 23.18 4.77
N CYS A 414 -8.37 22.14 3.93
CA CYS A 414 -7.23 21.71 3.12
C CYS A 414 -6.96 22.74 2.01
N GLU A 415 -5.71 22.93 1.64
CA GLU A 415 -5.30 23.92 0.63
C GLU A 415 -4.80 23.24 -0.64
N LEU A 416 -5.37 23.57 -1.81
CA LEU A 416 -4.84 23.11 -3.09
C LEU A 416 -3.58 23.93 -3.43
N LEU A 417 -2.42 23.26 -3.42
CA LEU A 417 -1.12 23.90 -3.63
C LEU A 417 -0.75 23.99 -5.12
N ALA A 418 -1.01 22.91 -5.86
CA ALA A 418 -0.68 22.84 -7.28
C ALA A 418 -1.59 21.88 -8.06
N THR A 419 -1.73 22.16 -9.36
CA THR A 419 -2.29 21.25 -10.36
C THR A 419 -1.24 21.00 -11.44
N VAL A 420 -0.89 19.75 -11.70
CA VAL A 420 0.02 19.32 -12.77
C VAL A 420 -0.79 18.59 -13.83
N THR A 421 -0.98 19.19 -15.00
CA THR A 421 -1.74 18.58 -16.11
C THR A 421 -0.85 17.64 -16.92
N TRP A 422 -1.42 16.55 -17.44
CA TRP A 422 -0.69 15.54 -18.23
C TRP A 422 -0.26 16.00 -19.61
#